data_AF-A0A6P8IMJ7-F1
#
_entry.id   AF-A0A6P8IMJ7-F1
#
_cell.length_a   1.000
_cell.length_b   1.000
_cell.length_c   1.000
_cell.angle_alpha   90.00
_cell.angle_beta   90.00
_cell.angle_gamma   90.00
#
_symmetry.space_group_name_H-M   'P 1'
#
loop_
_entity.id
_entity.type
_entity.pdbx_description
1 polymer ?
#
loop_
_entity_poly.entity_id
_entity_poly.type
_entity_poly.pdbx_seq_one_letter_code
_entity_poly.pdbx_strand_id
1 'polypeptide(L)'
;MSNKQLIKSKSGLRMVSTSDADRSPFLLEEPHWEDDALFPNCVKCNIKFDFTHRRHHCRRCGRVFCNNCCDNKVMLERLSFVDPVRVCEQCSHVAKKEEEFFSKHLKLLCHGAKFIIDDSAPLTFVCKLENKTHRTILFECDGDAHHDPVALISLVSVQLITEKEGEHINGIVLKYKEQGNVLEVHLHAVLSPEAERRHSLAWIAAMQRAIKMLFEVGS
;
A
#
# COMPACT_ATOMS: atom_id res chain seq x y z
N MET A 1 -3.98 22.80 6.06
CA MET A 1 -5.24 22.71 5.30
C MET A 1 -5.24 21.35 4.60
N SER A 2 -6.33 20.59 4.66
CA SER A 2 -6.41 19.25 4.05
C SER A 2 -6.59 19.38 2.54
N ASN A 3 -5.56 19.10 1.74
CA ASN A 3 -5.57 19.07 0.27
C ASN A 3 -6.29 17.82 -0.26
N LYS A 4 -7.53 17.59 0.21
CA LYS A 4 -8.38 16.49 -0.22
C LYS A 4 -9.77 17.01 -0.52
N GLN A 5 -10.36 16.50 -1.60
CA GLN A 5 -11.69 16.88 -2.06
C GLN A 5 -12.54 15.62 -2.28
N LEU A 6 -13.83 15.73 -1.93
CA LEU A 6 -14.81 14.71 -2.29
C LEU A 6 -15.24 14.93 -3.75
N ILE A 7 -15.00 13.93 -4.59
CA ILE A 7 -15.41 13.92 -5.99
C ILE A 7 -16.52 12.89 -6.21
N LYS A 8 -17.41 13.17 -7.16
CA LYS A 8 -18.45 12.24 -7.63
C LYS A 8 -18.15 11.89 -9.08
N SER A 9 -17.87 10.62 -9.35
CA SER A 9 -17.61 10.09 -10.69
C SER A 9 -18.61 8.98 -11.04
N LYS A 10 -18.42 8.32 -12.19
CA LYS A 10 -19.23 7.14 -12.59
C LYS A 10 -19.08 5.98 -11.62
N SER A 11 -17.89 5.81 -11.02
CA SER A 11 -17.64 4.73 -10.05
C SER A 11 -18.22 5.02 -8.67
N GLY A 12 -18.40 6.30 -8.29
CA GLY A 12 -19.09 6.71 -7.07
C GLY A 12 -18.47 7.94 -6.40
N LEU A 13 -18.63 8.05 -5.08
CA LEU A 13 -18.07 9.13 -4.27
C LEU A 13 -16.70 8.73 -3.71
N ARG A 14 -15.68 9.55 -3.96
CA ARG A 14 -14.28 9.27 -3.62
C ARG A 14 -13.62 10.50 -3.01
N MET A 15 -12.77 10.32 -2.01
CA MET A 15 -11.99 11.41 -1.41
C MET A 15 -10.57 11.42 -2.00
N VAL A 16 -10.33 12.28 -2.98
CA VAL A 16 -9.05 12.33 -3.70
C VAL A 16 -8.20 13.52 -3.27
N SER A 17 -6.90 13.42 -3.45
CA SER A 17 -6.03 14.60 -3.28
C SER A 17 -6.19 15.55 -4.46
N THR A 18 -6.06 16.86 -4.20
CA THR A 18 -6.08 17.91 -5.23
C THR A 18 -4.74 18.09 -5.94
N SER A 19 -3.67 17.43 -5.46
CA SER A 19 -2.32 17.50 -6.02
C SER A 19 -1.71 16.10 -6.05
N ASP A 20 -1.06 15.75 -7.16
CA ASP A 20 -0.33 14.47 -7.26
C ASP A 20 0.83 14.40 -6.25
N ALA A 21 1.39 15.54 -5.84
CA ALA A 21 2.44 15.58 -4.83
C ALA A 21 1.96 15.09 -3.44
N ASP A 22 0.65 15.22 -3.18
CA ASP A 22 0.01 14.82 -1.93
C ASP A 22 -0.66 13.43 -2.04
N ARG A 23 -0.57 12.78 -3.21
CA ARG A 23 -1.13 11.45 -3.45
C ARG A 23 -0.23 10.37 -2.85
N SER A 24 -0.82 9.53 -1.99
CA SER A 24 -0.12 8.38 -1.44
C SER A 24 0.22 7.36 -2.54
N PRO A 25 1.43 6.77 -2.53
CA PRO A 25 1.87 5.85 -3.57
C PRO A 25 1.15 4.50 -3.50
N PHE A 26 0.39 4.23 -2.42
CA PHE A 26 -0.43 3.03 -2.30
C PHE A 26 -1.82 3.17 -2.97
N LEU A 27 -2.19 4.38 -3.39
CA LEU A 27 -3.47 4.64 -4.04
C LEU A 27 -3.41 4.27 -5.53
N LEU A 28 -4.55 3.83 -6.05
CA LEU A 28 -4.78 3.50 -7.45
C LEU A 28 -5.62 4.58 -8.13
N GLU A 29 -5.45 4.69 -9.43
CA GLU A 29 -6.28 5.55 -10.27
C GLU A 29 -7.66 4.93 -10.48
N GLU A 30 -8.64 5.76 -10.89
CA GLU A 30 -9.96 5.24 -11.22
C GLU A 30 -9.85 4.20 -12.35
N PRO A 31 -10.50 3.02 -12.22
CA PRO A 31 -10.53 2.09 -13.33
C PRO A 31 -11.29 2.69 -14.51
N HIS A 32 -10.94 2.24 -15.72
CA HIS A 32 -11.78 2.50 -16.88
C HIS A 32 -13.19 1.94 -16.66
N TRP A 33 -14.19 2.79 -16.84
CA TRP A 33 -15.59 2.42 -16.66
C TRP A 33 -16.19 1.95 -17.98
N GLU A 34 -16.42 0.65 -18.11
CA GLU A 34 -16.92 0.05 -19.35
C GLU A 34 -18.28 0.62 -19.77
N ASP A 35 -18.45 0.84 -21.08
CA ASP A 35 -19.72 1.26 -21.66
C ASP A 35 -20.70 0.09 -21.75
N ASP A 36 -21.87 0.23 -21.12
CA ASP A 36 -22.95 -0.77 -21.10
C ASP A 36 -23.34 -1.26 -22.49
N ALA A 37 -23.24 -0.42 -23.52
CA ALA A 37 -23.60 -0.77 -24.89
C ALA A 37 -22.68 -1.85 -25.50
N LEU A 38 -21.43 -1.91 -25.05
CA LEU A 38 -20.43 -2.86 -25.55
C LEU A 38 -20.53 -4.23 -24.87
N PHE A 39 -21.23 -4.32 -23.74
CA PHE A 39 -21.33 -5.54 -22.93
C PHE A 39 -22.80 -5.99 -22.82
N PRO A 40 -23.32 -6.74 -23.82
CA PRO A 40 -24.68 -7.28 -23.80
C PRO A 40 -24.84 -8.45 -22.81
N ASN A 41 -23.75 -9.02 -22.32
CA ASN A 41 -23.72 -10.18 -21.43
C ASN A 41 -22.81 -9.91 -20.23
N CYS A 42 -23.07 -10.58 -19.10
CA CYS A 42 -22.20 -10.55 -17.93
C CYS A 42 -20.82 -11.08 -18.28
N VAL A 43 -19.75 -10.33 -17.96
CA VAL A 43 -18.38 -10.72 -18.34
C VAL A 43 -17.89 -12.00 -17.64
N LYS A 44 -18.55 -12.42 -16.54
CA LYS A 44 -18.20 -13.64 -15.79
C LYS A 44 -19.01 -14.86 -16.22
N CYS A 45 -20.34 -14.79 -16.16
CA CYS A 45 -21.21 -15.95 -16.40
C CYS A 45 -21.89 -15.94 -17.78
N ASN A 46 -21.62 -14.93 -18.61
CA ASN A 46 -22.15 -14.75 -19.95
C ASN A 46 -23.70 -14.69 -20.04
N ILE A 47 -24.41 -14.51 -18.92
CA ILE A 47 -25.86 -14.31 -18.96
C ILE A 47 -26.18 -13.01 -19.72
N LYS A 48 -27.11 -13.10 -20.67
CA LYS A 48 -27.57 -11.93 -21.43
C LYS A 48 -28.30 -10.98 -20.50
N PHE A 49 -27.99 -9.70 -20.60
CA PHE A 49 -28.72 -8.68 -19.86
C PHE A 49 -30.08 -8.40 -20.52
N ASP A 50 -31.09 -8.23 -19.68
CA ASP A 50 -32.46 -7.94 -20.05
C ASP A 50 -33.16 -7.17 -18.90
N PHE A 51 -34.48 -7.10 -18.92
CA PHE A 51 -35.25 -6.42 -17.86
C PHE A 51 -35.10 -7.07 -16.47
N THR A 52 -34.79 -8.37 -16.41
CA THR A 52 -34.61 -9.13 -15.18
C THR A 52 -33.14 -9.20 -14.75
N HIS A 53 -32.22 -9.32 -15.69
CA HIS A 53 -30.79 -9.34 -15.48
C HIS A 53 -30.21 -7.97 -15.79
N ARG A 54 -30.17 -7.10 -14.78
CA ARG A 54 -29.62 -5.74 -14.91
C ARG A 54 -28.08 -5.74 -14.88
N ARG A 55 -27.50 -4.73 -15.53
CA ARG A 55 -26.06 -4.45 -15.54
C ARG A 55 -25.59 -3.84 -14.23
N HIS A 56 -24.42 -4.27 -13.76
CA HIS A 56 -23.75 -3.73 -12.60
C HIS A 56 -22.24 -3.68 -12.81
N HIS A 57 -21.66 -2.50 -12.65
CA HIS A 57 -20.21 -2.35 -12.70
C HIS A 57 -19.55 -2.66 -11.37
N CYS A 58 -18.41 -3.34 -11.41
CA CYS A 58 -17.51 -3.46 -10.27
C CYS A 58 -16.78 -2.14 -10.04
N ARG A 59 -16.80 -1.59 -8.82
CA ARG A 59 -16.15 -0.29 -8.52
C ARG A 59 -14.62 -0.35 -8.51
N ARG A 60 -14.03 -1.56 -8.45
CA ARG A 60 -12.57 -1.75 -8.48
C ARG A 60 -12.02 -1.91 -9.90
N CYS A 61 -12.68 -2.70 -10.75
CA CYS A 61 -12.17 -2.99 -12.11
C CYS A 61 -12.97 -2.34 -13.24
N GLY A 62 -14.11 -1.72 -12.94
CA GLY A 62 -14.94 -1.02 -13.93
C GLY A 62 -15.69 -1.92 -14.93
N ARG A 63 -15.56 -3.25 -14.82
CA ARG A 63 -16.23 -4.19 -15.74
C ARG A 63 -17.70 -4.44 -15.43
N VAL A 64 -18.47 -4.89 -16.43
CA VAL A 64 -19.93 -5.13 -16.34
C VAL A 64 -20.30 -6.57 -15.96
N PHE A 65 -21.14 -6.72 -14.92
CA PHE A 65 -21.59 -8.00 -14.37
C PHE A 65 -23.11 -8.02 -14.12
N CYS A 66 -23.68 -9.21 -13.94
CA CYS A 66 -25.00 -9.37 -13.32
C CYS A 66 -24.89 -9.28 -11.79
N ASN A 67 -26.03 -9.19 -11.10
CA ASN A 67 -26.05 -9.03 -9.63
C ASN A 67 -25.30 -10.18 -8.92
N ASN A 68 -25.56 -11.43 -9.30
CA ASN A 68 -24.95 -12.61 -8.65
C ASN A 68 -23.42 -12.69 -8.83
N CYS A 69 -22.87 -12.06 -9.86
CA CYS A 69 -21.42 -12.03 -10.10
C CYS A 69 -20.75 -10.81 -9.44
N CYS A 70 -21.53 -9.87 -8.92
CA CYS A 70 -21.07 -8.57 -8.44
C CYS A 70 -22.01 -8.02 -7.36
N ASP A 71 -22.21 -8.76 -6.28
CA ASP A 71 -23.10 -8.41 -5.14
C ASP A 71 -22.34 -8.03 -3.86
N ASN A 72 -21.04 -8.30 -3.82
CA ASN A 72 -20.19 -8.04 -2.67
C ASN A 72 -20.06 -6.52 -2.45
N LYS A 73 -20.11 -6.08 -1.20
CA LYS A 73 -19.77 -4.70 -0.80
C LYS A 73 -18.55 -4.71 0.12
N VAL A 74 -17.50 -4.02 -0.28
CA VAL A 74 -16.22 -3.96 0.46
C VAL A 74 -15.66 -2.54 0.43
N MET A 75 -14.81 -2.21 1.40
CA MET A 75 -14.01 -1.00 1.32
C MET A 75 -12.98 -1.10 0.19
N LEU A 76 -12.73 0.02 -0.49
CA LEU A 76 -11.73 0.15 -1.56
C LEU A 76 -10.81 1.33 -1.25
N GLU A 77 -9.98 1.19 -0.22
CA GLU A 77 -9.09 2.22 0.32
C GLU A 77 -8.10 2.71 -0.74
N ARG A 78 -7.55 1.80 -1.56
CA ARG A 78 -6.64 2.17 -2.65
C ARG A 78 -7.30 3.09 -3.66
N LEU A 79 -8.60 2.97 -3.87
CA LEU A 79 -9.36 3.83 -4.77
C LEU A 79 -10.00 5.01 -4.02
N SER A 80 -9.72 5.17 -2.73
CA SER A 80 -10.20 6.30 -1.92
C SER A 80 -11.72 6.42 -1.84
N PHE A 81 -12.43 5.29 -1.90
CA PHE A 81 -13.85 5.25 -1.56
C PHE A 81 -14.05 5.49 -0.07
N VAL A 82 -15.06 6.30 0.27
CA VAL A 82 -15.37 6.66 1.66
C VAL A 82 -16.25 5.62 2.37
N ASP A 83 -16.99 4.83 1.60
CA ASP A 83 -17.93 3.81 2.09
C ASP A 83 -17.73 2.48 1.35
N PRO A 84 -18.23 1.35 1.89
CA PRO A 84 -18.20 0.06 1.19
C PRO A 84 -19.00 0.12 -0.12
N VAL A 85 -18.37 -0.32 -1.21
CA VAL A 85 -18.94 -0.25 -2.57
C VAL A 85 -19.00 -1.62 -3.24
N ARG A 86 -19.89 -1.72 -4.24
CA ARG A 86 -20.14 -2.95 -4.98
C ARG A 86 -18.93 -3.40 -5.81
N VAL A 87 -18.54 -4.66 -5.68
CA VAL A 87 -17.45 -5.26 -6.46
C VAL A 87 -17.81 -6.66 -6.95
N CYS A 88 -17.12 -7.11 -8.00
CA CYS A 88 -17.15 -8.52 -8.37
C CYS A 88 -16.41 -9.38 -7.35
N GLU A 89 -16.68 -10.68 -7.33
CA GLU A 89 -16.07 -11.63 -6.40
C GLU A 89 -14.54 -11.57 -6.40
N GLN A 90 -13.91 -11.58 -7.58
CA GLN A 90 -12.45 -11.50 -7.70
C GLN A 90 -11.90 -10.23 -7.04
N CYS A 91 -12.54 -9.08 -7.27
CA CYS A 91 -12.14 -7.82 -6.66
C CYS A 91 -12.40 -7.77 -5.15
N SER A 92 -13.43 -8.47 -4.66
CA SER A 92 -13.71 -8.64 -3.23
C SER A 92 -12.54 -9.34 -2.52
N HIS A 93 -12.01 -10.42 -3.11
CA HIS A 93 -10.86 -11.13 -2.54
C HIS A 93 -9.58 -10.27 -2.51
N VAL A 94 -9.36 -9.45 -3.53
CA VAL A 94 -8.21 -8.54 -3.56
C VAL A 94 -8.38 -7.44 -2.50
N ALA A 95 -9.53 -6.79 -2.46
CA ALA A 95 -9.82 -5.71 -1.50
C ALA A 95 -9.65 -6.18 -0.04
N LYS A 96 -10.12 -7.38 0.31
CA LYS A 96 -9.95 -7.94 1.67
C LYS A 96 -8.48 -8.15 2.06
N LYS A 97 -7.61 -8.50 1.11
CA LYS A 97 -6.16 -8.60 1.36
C LYS A 97 -5.54 -7.20 1.55
N GLU A 98 -6.01 -6.22 0.80
CA GLU A 98 -5.57 -4.83 0.89
C GLU A 98 -6.05 -4.18 2.21
N GLU A 99 -7.25 -4.51 2.71
CA GLU A 99 -7.83 -3.99 3.95
C GLU A 99 -6.93 -4.25 5.17
N GLU A 100 -6.31 -5.43 5.26
CA GLU A 100 -5.37 -5.75 6.34
C GLU A 100 -4.16 -4.79 6.34
N PHE A 101 -3.68 -4.42 5.15
CA PHE A 101 -2.60 -3.45 5.03
C PHE A 101 -3.00 -2.06 5.55
N PHE A 102 -4.13 -1.51 5.10
CA PHE A 102 -4.55 -0.17 5.51
C PHE A 102 -4.99 -0.09 6.98
N SER A 103 -5.61 -1.16 7.50
CA SER A 103 -6.10 -1.19 8.87
C SER A 103 -5.00 -1.37 9.91
N LYS A 104 -3.93 -2.12 9.59
CA LYS A 104 -2.85 -2.50 10.51
C LYS A 104 -1.46 -2.09 10.05
N HIS A 105 -1.00 -2.63 8.91
CA HIS A 105 0.40 -2.50 8.49
C HIS A 105 0.81 -1.06 8.21
N LEU A 106 -0.02 -0.28 7.50
CA LEU A 106 0.27 1.12 7.21
C LEU A 106 0.41 1.94 8.48
N LYS A 107 -0.48 1.73 9.46
CA LYS A 107 -0.39 2.39 10.77
C LYS A 107 0.91 2.00 11.47
N LEU A 108 1.27 0.72 11.48
CA LEU A 108 2.54 0.27 12.08
C LEU A 108 3.75 0.95 11.44
N LEU A 109 3.76 1.05 10.10
CA LEU A 109 4.83 1.73 9.37
C LEU A 109 4.95 3.21 9.75
N CYS A 110 3.82 3.89 9.89
CA CYS A 110 3.70 5.28 10.30
C CYS A 110 4.12 5.55 11.75
N HIS A 111 3.81 4.65 12.68
CA HIS A 111 4.27 4.77 14.08
C HIS A 111 5.80 4.63 14.17
N GLY A 112 6.37 3.77 13.33
CA GLY A 112 7.81 3.53 13.27
C GLY A 112 8.31 2.43 14.20
N ALA A 113 9.55 2.02 13.99
CA ALA A 113 10.26 1.09 14.87
C ALA A 113 11.74 1.46 14.98
N LYS A 114 12.40 0.98 16.03
CA LYS A 114 13.83 1.28 16.28
C LYS A 114 14.73 0.30 15.53
N PHE A 115 15.74 0.82 14.85
CA PHE A 115 16.73 0.03 14.13
C PHE A 115 18.14 0.54 14.45
N ILE A 116 19.11 -0.34 14.28
CA ILE A 116 20.51 0.05 14.12
C ILE A 116 20.74 0.20 12.61
N ILE A 117 21.31 1.32 12.18
CA ILE A 117 21.56 1.59 10.76
C ILE A 117 23.02 1.31 10.45
N ASP A 118 23.28 0.41 9.50
CA ASP A 118 24.63 0.00 9.12
C ASP A 118 25.46 -0.35 10.38
N ASP A 119 26.63 0.25 10.56
CA ASP A 119 27.50 0.08 11.73
C ASP A 119 27.34 1.18 12.80
N SER A 120 26.18 1.85 12.86
CA SER A 120 25.94 2.98 13.77
C SER A 120 25.86 2.61 15.25
N ALA A 121 26.03 1.34 15.62
CA ALA A 121 25.93 0.90 17.01
C ALA A 121 26.92 1.70 17.90
N PRO A 122 26.49 2.17 19.09
CA PRO A 122 25.25 1.81 19.79
C PRO A 122 24.03 2.70 19.49
N LEU A 123 24.10 3.61 18.51
CA LEU A 123 22.99 4.49 18.16
C LEU A 123 21.83 3.71 17.52
N THR A 124 20.62 4.15 17.86
CA THR A 124 19.38 3.59 17.32
C THR A 124 18.55 4.69 16.68
N PHE A 125 17.95 4.37 15.54
CA PHE A 125 17.09 5.27 14.78
C PHE A 125 15.65 4.76 14.79
N VAL A 126 14.70 5.64 15.06
CA VAL A 126 13.29 5.39 14.77
C VAL A 126 13.09 5.57 13.27
N CYS A 127 12.85 4.46 12.58
CA CYS A 127 12.54 4.43 11.16
C CYS A 127 11.02 4.39 11.00
N LYS A 128 10.44 5.35 10.27
CA LYS A 128 8.98 5.42 10.08
C LYS A 128 8.59 5.97 8.72
N LEU A 129 7.37 5.68 8.30
CA LEU A 129 6.78 6.23 7.09
C LEU A 129 6.10 7.58 7.40
N GLU A 130 6.28 8.57 6.52
CA GLU A 130 5.65 9.88 6.67
C GLU A 130 4.11 9.78 6.69
N ASN A 131 3.46 10.48 7.64
CA ASN A 131 2.05 10.25 7.98
C ASN A 131 1.01 10.80 6.99
N LYS A 132 1.32 11.86 6.24
CA LYS A 132 0.33 12.55 5.41
C LYS A 132 0.19 11.90 4.04
N THR A 133 1.33 11.64 3.42
CA THR A 133 1.45 11.20 2.03
C THR A 133 2.04 9.80 1.93
N HIS A 134 2.75 9.33 2.95
CA HIS A 134 3.39 8.00 2.93
C HIS A 134 4.44 7.84 1.82
N ARG A 135 5.07 8.95 1.41
CA ARG A 135 6.00 8.99 0.28
C ARG A 135 7.46 8.84 0.69
N THR A 136 7.77 8.98 1.97
CA THR A 136 9.15 9.08 2.45
C THR A 136 9.32 8.28 3.74
N ILE A 137 10.40 7.51 3.80
CA ILE A 137 10.89 6.85 5.01
C ILE A 137 11.78 7.88 5.73
N LEU A 138 11.44 8.15 6.99
CA LEU A 138 12.11 9.10 7.86
C LEU A 138 12.95 8.34 8.89
N PHE A 139 14.10 8.90 9.23
CA PHE A 139 15.04 8.37 10.21
C PHE A 139 15.25 9.40 11.31
N GLU A 140 14.84 9.08 12.53
CA GLU A 140 14.95 9.97 13.68
C GLU A 140 15.88 9.34 14.72
N CYS A 141 16.96 10.02 15.10
CA CYS A 141 17.89 9.58 16.14
C CYS A 141 17.86 10.57 17.30
N ASP A 142 17.96 10.04 18.53
CA ASP A 142 18.21 10.87 19.70
C ASP A 142 19.72 11.22 19.72
N GLY A 143 20.10 12.33 19.06
CA GLY A 143 21.48 12.81 18.99
C GLY A 143 21.77 13.65 17.75
N ASP A 144 23.05 13.96 17.51
CA ASP A 144 23.49 14.71 16.33
C ASP A 144 23.59 13.84 15.06
N ALA A 145 23.38 12.52 15.20
CA ALA A 145 23.38 11.61 14.07
C ALA A 145 22.12 11.79 13.23
N HIS A 146 22.29 11.87 11.91
CA HIS A 146 21.21 12.02 10.96
C HIS A 146 21.42 11.07 9.79
N HIS A 147 20.33 10.55 9.25
CA HIS A 147 20.30 9.87 7.96
C HIS A 147 19.26 10.54 7.08
N ASP A 148 19.60 10.78 5.82
CA ASP A 148 18.70 11.47 4.90
C ASP A 148 17.42 10.68 4.64
N PRO A 149 16.26 11.35 4.49
CA PRO A 149 15.01 10.66 4.20
C PRO A 149 15.05 9.90 2.86
N VAL A 150 14.51 8.68 2.83
CA VAL A 150 14.47 7.86 1.62
C VAL A 150 13.08 7.93 1.00
N ALA A 151 12.98 8.43 -0.24
CA ALA A 151 11.73 8.44 -0.98
C ALA A 151 11.28 7.02 -1.34
N LEU A 152 10.05 6.64 -1.00
CA LEU A 152 9.52 5.30 -1.22
C LEU A 152 9.48 4.92 -2.71
N ILE A 153 9.24 5.92 -3.57
CA ILE A 153 9.22 5.75 -5.04
C ILE A 153 10.62 5.59 -5.65
N SER A 154 11.69 5.89 -4.91
CA SER A 154 13.05 5.68 -5.40
C SER A 154 13.61 4.31 -5.03
N LEU A 155 12.87 3.51 -4.25
CA LEU A 155 13.23 2.13 -3.94
C LEU A 155 13.36 1.30 -5.24
N VAL A 156 14.50 0.63 -5.37
CA VAL A 156 14.81 -0.28 -6.48
C VAL A 156 14.51 -1.72 -6.07
N SER A 157 14.95 -2.11 -4.88
CA SER A 157 14.76 -3.46 -4.36
C SER A 157 14.87 -3.48 -2.85
N VAL A 158 14.27 -4.50 -2.24
CA VAL A 158 14.36 -4.72 -0.80
C VAL A 158 14.71 -6.17 -0.52
N GLN A 159 15.68 -6.38 0.36
CA GLN A 159 16.22 -7.69 0.70
C GLN A 159 16.17 -7.89 2.21
N LEU A 160 15.81 -9.08 2.67
CA LEU A 160 15.85 -9.40 4.09
C LEU A 160 17.27 -9.77 4.50
N ILE A 161 17.67 -9.33 5.69
CA ILE A 161 18.88 -9.79 6.35
C ILE A 161 18.46 -10.93 7.29
N THR A 162 19.14 -12.06 7.18
CA THR A 162 18.89 -13.26 7.99
C THR A 162 20.17 -13.70 8.69
N GLU A 163 20.08 -14.12 9.95
CA GLU A 163 21.19 -14.81 10.63
C GLU A 163 21.31 -16.26 10.13
N LYS A 164 22.48 -16.87 10.41
CA LYS A 164 22.90 -18.24 10.08
C LYS A 164 21.78 -19.17 9.57
N GLU A 165 22.02 -19.77 8.39
CA GLU A 165 21.13 -20.74 7.72
C GLU A 165 19.75 -20.20 7.29
N GLY A 166 19.49 -18.89 7.39
CA GLY A 166 18.33 -18.26 6.77
C GLY A 166 17.02 -18.39 7.56
N GLU A 167 17.05 -18.93 8.78
CA GLU A 167 15.84 -19.20 9.58
C GLU A 167 15.27 -17.96 10.26
N HIS A 168 16.11 -16.98 10.61
CA HIS A 168 15.69 -15.83 11.41
C HIS A 168 16.04 -14.49 10.75
N ILE A 169 15.00 -13.73 10.41
CA ILE A 169 15.13 -12.35 9.93
C ILE A 169 15.66 -11.49 11.09
N ASN A 170 16.73 -10.76 10.84
CA ASN A 170 17.30 -9.80 11.79
C ASN A 170 17.39 -8.37 11.20
N GLY A 171 17.02 -8.16 9.93
CA GLY A 171 17.07 -6.84 9.33
C GLY A 171 16.49 -6.77 7.92
N ILE A 172 16.60 -5.60 7.31
CA ILE A 172 16.16 -5.32 5.96
C ILE A 172 17.13 -4.35 5.28
N VAL A 173 17.49 -4.63 4.03
CA VAL A 173 18.29 -3.73 3.18
C VAL A 173 17.34 -3.04 2.22
N LEU A 174 17.39 -1.71 2.19
CA LEU A 174 16.65 -0.88 1.24
C LEU A 174 17.64 -0.34 0.19
N LYS A 175 17.51 -0.76 -1.06
CA LYS A 175 18.28 -0.20 -2.18
C LYS A 175 17.45 0.84 -2.89
N TYR A 176 17.97 2.05 -3.09
CA TYR A 176 17.23 3.18 -3.66
C TYR A 176 18.09 4.04 -4.58
N LYS A 177 17.44 4.77 -5.48
CA LYS A 177 18.12 5.73 -6.36
C LYS A 177 18.14 7.12 -5.75
N GLU A 178 19.31 7.75 -5.78
CA GLU A 178 19.49 9.15 -5.40
C GLU A 178 20.52 9.80 -6.31
N GLN A 179 20.17 10.94 -6.91
CA GLN A 179 21.05 11.71 -7.80
C GLN A 179 21.74 10.88 -8.90
N GLY A 180 21.10 9.81 -9.38
CA GLY A 180 21.62 8.92 -10.42
C GLY A 180 22.43 7.72 -9.90
N ASN A 181 22.77 7.70 -8.61
CA ASN A 181 23.45 6.59 -7.96
C ASN A 181 22.45 5.62 -7.31
N VAL A 182 22.86 4.37 -7.14
CA VAL A 182 22.13 3.40 -6.33
C VAL A 182 22.82 3.33 -4.97
N LEU A 183 22.08 3.70 -3.93
CA LEU A 183 22.51 3.67 -2.54
C LEU A 183 21.78 2.53 -1.82
N GLU A 184 22.34 2.10 -0.69
CA GLU A 184 21.78 1.05 0.17
C GLU A 184 21.80 1.54 1.60
N VAL A 185 20.76 1.22 2.37
CA VAL A 185 20.70 1.43 3.82
C VAL A 185 20.31 0.12 4.49
N HIS A 186 21.08 -0.29 5.50
CA HIS A 186 20.88 -1.56 6.20
C HIS A 186 20.22 -1.28 7.54
N LEU A 187 18.98 -1.74 7.71
CA LEU A 187 18.22 -1.60 8.95
C LEU A 187 18.25 -2.92 9.71
N HIS A 188 19.04 -2.95 10.78
CA HIS A 188 19.11 -4.10 11.69
C HIS A 188 18.12 -3.93 12.83
N ALA A 189 17.30 -4.94 13.10
CA ALA A 189 16.40 -4.94 14.24
C ALA A 189 17.21 -4.84 15.53
N VAL A 190 16.77 -3.99 16.46
CA VAL A 190 17.40 -3.89 17.77
C VAL A 190 17.35 -5.24 18.51
N LEU A 191 18.43 -5.59 19.22
CA LEU A 191 18.53 -6.88 19.93
C LEU A 191 17.82 -6.85 21.29
N SER A 192 17.71 -5.68 21.91
CA SER A 192 17.10 -5.48 23.23
C SER A 192 16.56 -4.04 23.33
N PRO A 193 15.45 -3.79 24.03
CA PRO A 193 14.56 -4.78 24.66
C PRO A 193 13.81 -5.66 23.65
N GLU A 194 13.44 -6.89 24.04
CA GLU A 194 12.75 -7.86 23.17
C GLU A 194 11.41 -7.32 22.60
N ALA A 195 10.74 -6.44 23.34
CA ALA A 195 9.55 -5.76 22.84
C ALA A 195 9.83 -4.88 21.61
N GLU A 196 10.95 -4.15 21.62
CA GLU A 196 11.38 -3.32 20.50
C GLU A 196 11.88 -4.17 19.33
N ARG A 197 12.58 -5.28 19.62
CA ARG A 197 12.96 -6.28 18.61
C ARG A 197 11.75 -6.77 17.84
N ARG A 198 10.74 -7.29 18.54
CA ARG A 198 9.49 -7.78 17.92
C ARG A 198 8.78 -6.69 17.12
N HIS A 199 8.78 -5.46 17.62
CA HIS A 199 8.18 -4.32 16.90
C HIS A 199 8.91 -4.03 15.58
N SER A 200 10.23 -4.08 15.60
CA SER A 200 11.10 -3.89 14.42
C SER A 200 10.89 -4.98 13.38
N LEU A 201 10.80 -6.25 13.81
CA LEU A 201 10.49 -7.37 12.92
C LEU A 201 9.08 -7.26 12.31
N ALA A 202 8.09 -6.83 13.10
CA ALA A 202 6.74 -6.57 12.59
C ALA A 202 6.73 -5.43 11.56
N TRP A 203 7.53 -4.38 11.80
CA TRP A 203 7.70 -3.28 10.86
C TRP A 203 8.35 -3.76 9.55
N ILE A 204 9.40 -4.60 9.61
CA ILE A 204 10.02 -5.22 8.43
C ILE A 204 8.98 -6.00 7.63
N ALA A 205 8.20 -6.86 8.28
CA ALA A 205 7.15 -7.63 7.63
C ALA A 205 6.08 -6.73 6.98
N ALA A 206 5.67 -5.64 7.66
CA ALA A 206 4.76 -4.65 7.11
C ALA A 206 5.35 -3.93 5.88
N MET A 207 6.65 -3.61 5.91
CA MET A 207 7.34 -2.95 4.81
C MET A 207 7.39 -3.86 3.58
N GLN A 208 7.63 -5.17 3.74
CA GLN A 208 7.55 -6.13 2.64
C GLN A 208 6.16 -6.14 1.98
N ARG A 209 5.08 -6.05 2.77
CA ARG A 209 3.72 -5.94 2.23
C ARG A 209 3.51 -4.62 1.48
N ALA A 210 4.01 -3.52 2.02
CA ALA A 210 3.95 -2.21 1.40
C ALA A 210 4.62 -2.23 0.01
N ILE A 211 5.84 -2.75 -0.06
CA ILE A 211 6.64 -2.82 -1.28
C ILE A 211 5.97 -3.69 -2.34
N LYS A 212 5.42 -4.85 -1.93
CA LYS A 212 4.63 -5.69 -2.85
C LYS A 212 3.47 -4.91 -3.45
N MET A 213 2.73 -4.15 -2.64
CA MET A 213 1.61 -3.34 -3.13
C MET A 213 2.05 -2.21 -4.07
N LEU A 214 3.24 -1.62 -3.88
CA LEU A 214 3.80 -0.59 -4.76
C LEU A 214 4.16 -1.15 -6.13
N PHE A 215 4.83 -2.32 -6.17
CA PHE A 215 5.22 -2.94 -7.43
C PHE A 215 4.02 -3.52 -8.21
N GLU A 216 2.93 -3.89 -7.53
CA GLU A 216 1.66 -4.26 -8.18
C GLU A 216 0.95 -3.07 -8.87
N VAL A 217 1.29 -1.81 -8.57
CA VAL A 217 0.74 -0.63 -9.29
C VAL A 217 1.35 -0.49 -10.69
N GLY A 218 2.54 -1.05 -10.92
CA GLY A 218 3.29 -0.88 -12.17
C GLY A 218 3.12 -2.00 -13.19
N SER A 219 2.22 -2.97 -12.95
CA SER A 219 2.00 -4.17 -13.78
C SER A 219 0.58 -4.29 -14.30
#